data_AF-A0A2V8WYI4-F1
#
_entry.id   AF-A0A2V8WYI4-F1
#
_cell.length_a   1.000
_cell.length_b   1.000
_cell.length_c   1.000
_cell.angle_alpha   90.00
_cell.angle_beta   90.00
_cell.angle_gamma   90.00
#
_symmetry.space_group_name_H-M   'P 1'
#
loop_
_entity.id
_entity.type
_entity.pdbx_description
1 polymer ?
#
loop_
_entity_poly.entity_id
_entity_poly.type
_entity_poly.pdbx_seq_one_letter_code
_entity_poly.pdbx_strand_id
1 'polypeptide(L)'
;MRNVGRVFFSTLVTLALAVAVWSLPATTTHGTAVLALSNSQAAPQEQSVSGKIASVGKNSFTLTVGSEKQNLQQEPGTPKTMTFLLDKNTTIEGSLRVGANADVTYRQEKGANVAISVHVAS
;
A
#
# COMPACT_ATOMS: atom_id res chain seq x y z
N MET A 1 -68.42 -38.41 -11.65
CA MET A 1 -68.10 -39.74 -11.11
C MET A 1 -66.58 -39.91 -11.08
N ARG A 2 -66.03 -40.35 -9.94
CA ARG A 2 -64.64 -40.80 -9.64
C ARG A 2 -63.57 -39.69 -9.55
N ASN A 3 -63.08 -39.24 -8.39
CA ASN A 3 -62.49 -39.86 -7.17
C ASN A 3 -60.98 -40.16 -7.28
N VAL A 4 -60.21 -39.38 -6.50
CA VAL A 4 -59.23 -39.82 -5.47
C VAL A 4 -57.84 -40.32 -5.92
N GLY A 5 -56.79 -39.71 -5.33
CA GLY A 5 -55.75 -40.51 -4.65
C GLY A 5 -54.32 -39.96 -4.57
N ARG A 6 -53.82 -39.85 -3.33
CA ARG A 6 -52.41 -39.63 -2.86
C ARG A 6 -51.97 -38.16 -2.91
N VAL A 7 -51.88 -37.38 -1.84
CA VAL A 7 -51.54 -37.56 -0.42
C VAL A 7 -50.17 -38.20 -0.14
N PHE A 8 -49.36 -37.41 0.57
CA PHE A 8 -48.31 -37.72 1.55
C PHE A 8 -46.83 -37.58 1.15
N PHE A 9 -46.10 -36.94 2.08
CA PHE A 9 -44.65 -36.95 2.33
C PHE A 9 -43.77 -35.82 1.78
N SER A 10 -43.83 -34.66 2.44
CA SER A 10 -42.62 -33.95 2.88
C SER A 10 -43.01 -33.02 4.03
N THR A 11 -43.23 -33.62 5.20
CA THR A 11 -42.26 -33.58 6.32
C THR A 11 -42.23 -32.24 7.02
N LEU A 12 -43.15 -32.15 7.98
CA LEU A 12 -43.02 -31.40 9.22
C LEU A 12 -41.70 -31.78 9.94
N VAL A 13 -41.16 -30.88 10.77
CA VAL A 13 -40.10 -31.06 11.81
C VAL A 13 -38.66 -30.92 11.25
N THR A 14 -37.90 -29.86 11.52
CA THR A 14 -37.39 -29.46 12.86
C THR A 14 -37.17 -27.94 13.03
N LEU A 15 -37.58 -27.50 14.22
CA LEU A 15 -37.38 -26.22 14.89
C LEU A 15 -36.13 -26.29 15.79
N ALA A 16 -35.26 -25.28 15.78
CA ALA A 16 -34.40 -24.79 16.89
C ALA A 16 -33.48 -23.67 16.35
N LEU A 17 -33.72 -22.37 16.55
CA LEU A 17 -33.64 -21.53 17.75
C LEU A 17 -32.24 -21.44 18.40
N ALA A 18 -31.55 -20.30 18.22
CA ALA A 18 -30.74 -19.54 19.20
C ALA A 18 -29.77 -18.58 18.46
N VAL A 19 -30.14 -17.31 18.22
CA VAL A 19 -29.78 -16.11 19.03
C VAL A 19 -28.27 -15.90 19.24
N ALA A 20 -27.73 -14.92 18.50
CA ALA A 20 -26.81 -13.89 18.97
C ALA A 20 -26.78 -12.82 17.86
N VAL A 21 -27.57 -11.73 17.95
CA VAL A 21 -27.16 -10.37 18.36
C VAL A 21 -25.80 -10.04 17.68
N TRP A 22 -25.67 -9.00 16.88
CA TRP A 22 -25.28 -7.69 17.39
C TRP A 22 -25.54 -6.62 16.30
N SER A 23 -26.29 -5.60 16.73
CA SER A 23 -26.25 -4.20 16.30
C SER A 23 -25.98 -3.89 14.82
N LEU A 24 -27.05 -3.54 14.10
CA LEU A 24 -26.98 -2.62 12.97
C LEU A 24 -26.37 -1.28 13.44
N PRO A 25 -25.35 -0.72 12.77
CA PRO A 25 -25.38 0.67 12.41
C PRO A 25 -26.07 0.78 11.05
N ALA A 26 -27.02 1.70 10.93
CA ALA A 26 -27.64 2.03 9.67
C ALA A 26 -26.57 2.58 8.70
N THR A 27 -26.15 1.78 7.72
CA THR A 27 -25.48 2.31 6.52
C THR A 27 -26.48 2.28 5.39
N THR A 28 -27.15 3.43 5.27
CA THR A 28 -27.81 3.94 4.09
C THR A 28 -27.12 3.50 2.81
N THR A 29 -27.96 2.95 1.94
CA THR A 29 -27.81 2.66 0.52
C THR A 29 -26.95 3.66 -0.25
N HIS A 30 -26.24 3.12 -1.25
CA HIS A 30 -25.59 3.74 -2.41
C HIS A 30 -24.06 3.83 -2.35
N GLY A 31 -23.44 2.96 -3.17
CA GLY A 31 -22.06 3.12 -3.59
C GLY A 31 -21.27 1.83 -3.49
N THR A 32 -21.48 0.93 -4.46
CA THR A 32 -20.42 0.10 -5.06
C THR A 32 -19.19 -0.15 -4.19
N ALA A 33 -19.25 -1.22 -3.39
CA ALA A 33 -18.05 -1.86 -2.84
C ALA A 33 -17.23 -2.41 -4.01
N VAL A 34 -16.28 -1.61 -4.48
CA VAL A 34 -15.19 -2.11 -5.32
C VAL A 34 -14.31 -2.94 -4.40
N LEU A 35 -14.54 -4.25 -4.43
CA LEU A 35 -13.61 -5.24 -3.91
C LEU A 35 -12.23 -4.89 -4.47
N ALA A 36 -11.31 -4.55 -3.56
CA ALA A 36 -9.91 -4.35 -3.85
C ALA A 36 -9.35 -5.64 -4.45
N LEU A 37 -9.35 -5.72 -5.79
CA LEU A 37 -8.51 -6.65 -6.52
C LEU A 37 -7.07 -6.27 -6.15
N SER A 38 -6.46 -7.09 -5.31
CA SER A 38 -5.00 -7.16 -5.19
C SER A 38 -4.50 -7.68 -6.54
N ASN A 39 -4.30 -6.75 -7.47
CA ASN A 39 -3.77 -7.04 -8.79
C ASN A 39 -2.28 -7.34 -8.61
N SER A 40 -1.96 -8.59 -8.31
CA SER A 40 -0.61 -9.16 -8.44
C SER A 40 -0.27 -9.31 -9.93
N GLN A 41 -0.40 -8.22 -10.67
CA GLN A 41 0.26 -8.05 -11.95
C GLN A 41 1.73 -7.90 -11.61
N ALA A 42 2.61 -8.54 -12.37
CA ALA A 42 4.06 -8.32 -12.28
C ALA A 42 4.38 -6.89 -12.73
N ALA A 43 3.96 -5.91 -11.92
CA ALA A 43 4.40 -4.55 -11.98
C ALA A 43 5.82 -4.51 -11.41
N PRO A 44 6.68 -3.60 -11.91
CA PRO A 44 7.95 -3.32 -11.24
C PRO A 44 7.68 -3.11 -9.76
N GLN A 45 8.33 -3.89 -8.88
CA GLN A 45 8.10 -3.77 -7.45
C GLN A 45 8.48 -2.36 -7.00
N GLU A 46 7.47 -1.57 -6.67
CA GLU A 46 7.66 -0.22 -6.14
C GLU A 46 8.13 -0.36 -4.68
N GLN A 47 9.18 0.37 -4.35
CA GLN A 47 9.79 0.39 -3.03
C GLN A 47 9.74 1.82 -2.51
N SER A 48 9.54 1.98 -1.21
CA SER A 48 9.54 3.28 -0.56
C SER A 48 10.67 3.36 0.44
N VAL A 49 11.40 4.47 0.43
CA VAL A 49 12.38 4.80 1.46
C VAL A 49 12.26 6.26 1.85
N SER A 50 12.53 6.53 3.13
CA SER A 50 12.60 7.87 3.66
C SER A 50 14.02 8.17 4.11
N GLY A 51 14.41 9.44 4.03
CA GLY A 51 15.75 9.85 4.40
C GLY A 51 16.00 11.33 4.21
N LYS A 52 17.21 11.76 4.55
CA LYS A 52 17.65 13.13 4.36
C LYS A 52 18.32 13.28 3.00
N ILE A 53 17.93 14.28 2.21
CA ILE A 53 18.55 14.57 0.93
C ILE A 53 19.99 15.04 1.17
N ALA A 54 20.97 14.29 0.66
CA ALA A 54 22.40 14.61 0.79
C ALA A 54 22.91 15.46 -0.39
N SER A 55 22.37 15.24 -1.59
CA SER A 55 22.73 15.99 -2.80
C SER A 55 21.60 16.00 -3.81
N VAL A 56 21.47 17.09 -4.55
CA VAL A 56 20.50 17.24 -5.65
C VAL A 56 21.29 17.57 -6.92
N GLY A 57 21.16 16.70 -7.93
CA GLY A 57 21.69 16.89 -9.28
C GLY A 57 20.58 17.27 -10.26
N LYS A 58 20.95 17.43 -11.53
CA LYS A 58 20.00 17.83 -12.59
C LYS A 58 18.94 16.77 -12.89
N ASN A 59 19.31 15.49 -12.83
CA ASN A 59 18.47 14.33 -13.15
C ASN A 59 18.62 13.20 -12.13
N SER A 60 19.17 13.51 -10.96
CA SER A 60 19.33 12.55 -9.87
C SER A 60 19.36 13.27 -8.52
N PHE A 61 19.06 12.56 -7.44
CA PHE A 61 19.33 13.02 -6.08
C PHE A 61 19.77 11.85 -5.22
N THR A 62 20.41 12.14 -4.10
CA THR A 62 20.90 11.12 -3.16
C THR A 62 20.27 11.34 -1.81
N LEU A 63 19.68 10.29 -1.22
CA LEU A 63 19.23 10.28 0.17
C LEU A 63 20.22 9.54 1.04
N THR A 64 20.37 10.01 2.26
CA THR A 64 20.92 9.25 3.36
C THR A 64 19.79 8.50 4.05
N VAL A 65 19.83 7.17 3.99
CA VAL A 65 18.83 6.24 4.54
C VAL A 65 19.40 5.65 5.84
N GLY A 66 18.92 6.14 6.99
CA GLY A 66 19.42 5.80 8.33
C GLY A 66 20.56 6.71 8.82
N SER A 67 20.61 7.15 10.09
CA SER A 67 19.70 6.96 11.23
C SER A 67 19.75 8.19 12.17
N GLU A 68 18.58 8.68 12.59
CA GLU A 68 18.50 9.52 13.80
C GLU A 68 18.47 8.66 15.08
N LYS A 69 18.19 7.35 14.97
CA LYS A 69 18.32 6.36 16.06
C LYS A 69 18.62 4.96 15.51
N GLN A 70 19.50 4.20 16.17
CA GLN A 70 19.88 2.78 15.94
C GLN A 70 20.95 2.57 14.84
N ASN A 71 22.06 1.85 15.01
CA ASN A 71 22.35 0.71 15.89
C ASN A 71 23.88 0.59 16.09
N LEU A 72 24.34 0.32 17.32
CA LEU A 72 25.75 0.15 17.77
C LEU A 72 26.48 -1.07 17.14
N GLN A 73 26.02 -1.61 16.01
CA GLN A 73 26.53 -2.84 15.40
C GLN A 73 26.79 -2.73 13.89
N GLN A 74 26.57 -1.54 13.29
CA GLN A 74 27.10 -1.23 11.97
C GLN A 74 28.39 -0.43 12.18
N GLU A 75 29.45 -0.75 11.42
CA GLU A 75 30.71 0.00 11.35
C GLU A 75 30.44 1.50 11.58
N PRO A 76 30.96 2.09 12.66
CA PRO A 76 30.61 3.45 13.07
C PRO A 76 31.22 4.43 12.07
N GLY A 77 30.49 4.82 11.03
CA GLY A 77 30.97 5.93 10.19
C GLY A 77 30.29 6.20 8.86
N THR A 78 29.61 5.23 8.23
CA THR A 78 29.06 5.47 6.88
C THR A 78 27.55 5.47 6.87
N PRO A 79 26.89 6.66 6.82
CA PRO A 79 25.48 6.74 6.47
C PRO A 79 25.21 5.98 5.17
N LYS A 80 24.19 5.12 5.15
CA LYS A 80 23.83 4.39 3.94
C LYS A 80 23.18 5.35 2.95
N THR A 81 23.95 5.81 1.97
CA THR A 81 23.45 6.68 0.92
C THR A 81 22.86 5.90 -0.23
N MET A 82 21.75 6.36 -0.78
CA MET A 82 21.08 5.78 -1.94
C MET A 82 20.79 6.87 -2.97
N THR A 83 21.16 6.62 -4.23
CA THR A 83 20.96 7.55 -5.34
C THR A 83 19.75 7.13 -6.17
N PHE A 84 18.94 8.10 -6.51
CA PHE A 84 17.73 7.98 -7.32
C PHE A 84 17.87 8.79 -8.59
N LEU A 85 17.48 8.21 -9.71
CA LEU A 85 17.35 8.88 -10.99
C LEU A 85 15.94 9.46 -11.12
N LEU A 86 15.84 10.66 -11.67
CA LEU A 86 14.58 11.28 -12.01
C LEU A 86 14.35 11.06 -13.50
N ASP A 87 13.16 10.57 -13.83
CA ASP A 87 12.67 10.47 -15.19
C ASP A 87 11.51 11.45 -15.42
N LYS A 88 10.95 11.43 -16.63
CA LYS A 88 9.79 12.25 -17.00
C LYS A 88 8.49 11.86 -16.28
N ASN A 89 8.46 10.70 -15.62
CA ASN A 89 7.29 10.18 -14.90
C ASN A 89 7.42 10.42 -13.39
N THR A 90 8.55 10.96 -12.93
CA THR A 90 8.79 11.25 -11.52
C THR A 90 7.95 12.44 -11.10
N THR A 91 7.11 12.25 -10.08
CA THR A 91 6.34 13.31 -9.45
C THR A 91 7.09 13.83 -8.24
N ILE A 92 7.29 15.15 -8.14
CA ILE A 92 7.97 15.78 -7.00
C ILE A 92 7.00 16.72 -6.31
N GLU A 93 6.67 16.40 -5.06
CA GLU A 93 5.91 17.23 -4.16
C GLU A 93 6.85 17.95 -3.20
N GLY A 94 6.91 19.28 -3.34
CA GLY A 94 7.82 20.12 -2.57
C GLY A 94 9.12 20.46 -3.32
N SER A 95 10.10 20.99 -2.59
CA SER A 95 11.38 21.42 -3.15
C SER A 95 12.51 20.48 -2.73
N LEU A 96 13.14 19.80 -3.69
CA LEU A 96 14.36 19.03 -3.42
C LEU A 96 15.46 19.98 -2.94
N ARG A 97 15.78 19.92 -1.64
CA ARG A 97 16.82 20.73 -1.01
C ARG A 97 17.70 19.82 -0.17
N VAL A 98 19.01 20.04 -0.25
CA VAL A 98 19.97 19.33 0.62
C VAL A 98 19.62 19.61 2.07
N GLY A 99 19.57 18.57 2.89
CA GLY A 99 19.22 18.61 4.31
C GLY A 99 17.74 18.38 4.62
N ALA A 100 16.85 18.48 3.63
CA ALA A 100 15.43 18.21 3.81
C ALA A 100 15.17 16.70 3.96
N ASN A 101 14.13 16.34 4.71
CA ASN A 101 13.68 14.96 4.79
C ASN A 101 12.72 14.71 3.62
N ALA A 102 12.86 13.56 2.97
CA ALA A 102 12.01 13.19 1.85
C ALA A 102 11.64 11.71 1.92
N ASP A 103 10.41 11.44 1.52
CA ASP A 103 9.86 10.12 1.27
C ASP A 103 9.88 9.87 -0.23
N VAL A 104 10.52 8.79 -0.66
CA VAL A 104 10.76 8.49 -2.07
C VAL A 104 10.21 7.12 -2.36
N THR A 105 9.22 7.06 -3.24
CA THR A 105 8.80 5.82 -3.90
C THR A 105 9.57 5.68 -5.19
N TYR A 106 10.17 4.52 -5.42
CA TYR A 106 11.03 4.24 -6.56
C TYR A 106 10.80 2.82 -7.07
N ARG A 107 11.22 2.58 -8.30
CA ARG A 107 11.35 1.25 -8.90
C ARG A 107 12.81 0.96 -9.19
N GLN A 108 13.20 -0.30 -9.13
CA GLN A 108 14.49 -0.71 -9.68
C GLN A 108 14.34 -1.01 -11.17
N GLU A 109 15.12 -0.32 -11.98
CA GLU A 109 15.15 -0.51 -13.43
C GLU A 109 16.60 -0.69 -13.86
N LYS A 110 16.93 -1.88 -14.40
CA LYS A 110 18.30 -2.22 -14.85
C LYS A 110 19.39 -2.02 -13.77
N GLY A 111 19.06 -2.20 -12.50
CA GLY A 111 19.98 -2.01 -11.37
C GLY A 111 20.14 -0.55 -10.90
N ALA A 112 19.41 0.40 -11.49
CA ALA A 112 19.31 1.77 -11.00
C ALA A 112 17.98 1.99 -10.25
N ASN A 113 18.00 2.83 -9.23
CA ASN A 113 16.77 3.25 -8.54
C ASN A 113 16.19 4.44 -9.31
N VAL A 114 15.02 4.28 -9.91
CA VAL A 114 14.31 5.35 -10.63
C VAL A 114 13.15 5.81 -9.75
N ALA A 115 13.16 7.09 -9.37
CA ALA A 115 12.11 7.68 -8.57
C ALA A 115 10.78 7.67 -9.34
N ILE A 116 9.69 7.44 -8.60
CA ILE A 116 8.31 7.49 -9.08
C ILE A 116 7.63 8.69 -8.42
N SER A 117 7.70 8.79 -7.10
CA SER A 117 7.25 9.95 -6.36
C SER A 117 8.26 10.37 -5.29
N VAL A 118 8.37 11.67 -5.08
CA VAL A 118 9.22 12.25 -4.04
C VAL A 118 8.40 13.27 -3.29
N HIS A 119 8.26 13.06 -1.99
CA HIS A 119 7.53 13.94 -1.09
C HIS A 119 8.54 14.55 -0.12
N VAL A 120 8.74 15.86 -0.18
CA VAL A 120 9.68 16.55 0.70
C VAL A 120 8.93 17.08 1.93
N ALA A 121 9.24 16.53 3.10
CA ALA A 121 8.75 17.04 4.37
C ALA A 121 9.41 18.40 4.65
N SER A 122 8.58 19.44 4.82
CA SER A 122 8.97 20.84 4.99
C SER A 122 9.32 21.17 6.43
#